data_AF-A0A5N9AX38-F1
#
_entry.id   AF-A0A5N9AX38-F1
#
_cell.length_a   1.000
_cell.length_b   1.000
_cell.length_c   1.000
_cell.angle_alpha   90.00
_cell.angle_beta   90.00
_cell.angle_gamma   90.00
#
_symmetry.space_group_name_H-M   'P 1'
#
loop_
_entity.id
_entity.type
_entity.pdbx_description
1 polymer ?
#
loop_
_entity_poly.entity_id
_entity_poly.type
_entity_poly.pdbx_seq_one_letter_code
_entity_poly.pdbx_strand_id
1 'polypeptide(L)'
;MNSILEFINHYSVLIFLFLLIIGLIYLYFRYKSSAFLILIPLVLLVGYAVANPTTKESSEVELVASGYFSFEKPTVVQFMSPACMACVASKPTVSAMKEIYGDKVDFIEIDIRNAENMEKIIKYNVRSTPTFIMFDSKGKESFRFSGIAKSRIMQPNIDDIISN
;
A
#
# COMPACT_ATOMS: atom_id res chain seq x y z
N MET A 1 16.60 2.43 9.77
CA MET A 1 17.79 3.24 9.43
C MET A 1 17.83 3.47 7.92
N ASN A 2 16.78 4.08 7.33
CA ASN A 2 16.63 4.22 5.86
C ASN A 2 16.36 5.66 5.39
N SER A 3 16.26 6.63 6.30
CA SER A 3 15.91 8.03 5.96
C SER A 3 16.98 8.73 5.11
N ILE A 4 18.26 8.38 5.28
CA ILE A 4 19.36 8.96 4.49
C ILE A 4 19.34 8.45 3.05
N LEU A 5 19.02 7.17 2.82
CA LEU A 5 18.92 6.63 1.46
C LEU A 5 17.70 7.16 0.70
N GLU A 6 16.56 7.36 1.37
CA GLU A 6 15.38 7.98 0.77
C GLU A 6 15.62 9.45 0.42
N PHE A 7 16.32 10.18 1.29
CA PHE A 7 16.73 11.56 1.04
C PHE A 7 17.73 11.64 -0.14
N ILE A 8 18.73 10.75 -0.19
CA ILE A 8 19.67 10.70 -1.30
C ILE A 8 18.95 10.41 -2.61
N ASN A 9 18.03 9.46 -2.67
CA ASN A 9 17.41 9.07 -3.95
C ASN A 9 16.50 10.17 -4.54
N HIS A 10 15.67 10.82 -3.73
CA HIS A 10 14.75 11.86 -4.23
C HIS A 10 15.49 13.15 -4.63
N TYR A 11 16.45 13.59 -3.83
CA TYR A 11 17.22 14.81 -4.13
C TYR A 11 18.30 14.60 -5.20
N SER A 12 18.77 13.36 -5.43
CA SER A 12 19.77 13.07 -6.47
C SER A 12 19.29 13.42 -7.88
N VAL A 13 18.01 13.16 -8.19
CA VAL A 13 17.45 13.46 -9.53
C VAL A 13 17.40 14.97 -9.77
N LEU A 14 16.99 15.75 -8.77
CA LEU A 14 16.93 17.20 -8.87
C LEU A 14 18.33 17.82 -8.99
N ILE A 15 19.30 17.33 -8.23
CA ILE A 15 20.70 17.77 -8.29
C ILE A 15 21.30 17.43 -9.66
N PHE A 16 21.06 16.21 -10.17
CA PHE A 16 21.56 15.79 -11.48
C PHE A 16 20.98 16.64 -12.61
N LEU A 17 19.68 16.92 -12.57
CA LEU A 17 19.00 17.76 -13.55
C LEU A 17 19.53 19.21 -13.54
N PHE A 18 19.79 19.76 -12.34
CA PHE A 18 20.39 21.08 -12.20
C PHE A 18 21.80 21.15 -12.81
N LEU A 19 22.66 20.16 -12.52
CA LEU A 19 24.00 20.09 -13.09
C LEU A 19 23.98 19.91 -14.62
N LEU A 20 23.04 19.12 -15.14
CA LEU A 20 22.88 18.92 -16.57
C LEU A 20 22.46 20.21 -17.28
N ILE A 21 21.56 20.99 -16.70
CA ILE A 21 21.17 22.32 -17.22
C ILE A 21 22.37 23.27 -17.23
N ILE A 22 23.15 23.34 -16.14
CA ILE A 22 24.37 24.17 -16.09
C ILE A 22 25.36 23.75 -17.18
N GLY A 23 25.57 22.45 -17.38
CA GLY A 23 26.44 21.92 -18.42
C GLY A 23 25.99 22.30 -19.83
N LEU A 24 24.69 22.23 -20.13
CA LEU A 24 24.15 22.64 -21.43
C LEU A 24 24.31 24.15 -21.67
N ILE A 25 24.10 24.98 -20.64
CA ILE A 25 24.34 26.42 -20.71
C ILE A 25 25.83 26.71 -20.95
N TYR A 26 26.73 26.02 -20.24
CA TYR A 26 28.17 26.16 -20.46
C TYR A 26 28.56 25.79 -21.90
N LEU A 27 28.05 24.67 -22.42
CA LEU A 27 28.31 24.24 -23.80
C LEU A 27 27.75 25.23 -24.83
N TYR A 28 26.59 25.84 -24.58
CA TYR A 28 26.06 26.93 -25.39
C TYR A 28 27.06 28.09 -25.49
N PHE A 29 27.59 28.57 -24.37
CA PHE A 29 28.59 29.65 -24.38
C PHE A 29 29.91 29.23 -25.03
N ARG A 30 30.34 27.98 -24.82
CA ARG A 30 31.62 27.46 -25.34
C ARG A 30 31.64 27.24 -26.85
N TYR A 31 30.51 26.84 -27.43
CA TYR A 31 30.38 26.47 -28.85
C TYR A 31 29.48 27.42 -29.66
N LYS A 32 28.79 28.38 -29.02
CA LYS A 32 27.86 29.34 -29.65
C LYS A 32 26.73 28.71 -30.47
N SER A 33 26.47 27.41 -30.28
CA SER A 33 25.40 26.69 -30.98
C SER A 33 24.10 26.76 -30.19
N SER A 34 23.05 27.30 -30.79
CA SER A 34 21.72 27.38 -30.19
C SER A 34 21.06 26.01 -29.97
N ALA A 35 21.58 24.94 -30.57
CA ALA A 35 21.07 23.58 -30.43
C ALA A 35 21.01 23.11 -28.96
N PHE A 36 21.94 23.53 -28.10
CA PHE A 36 21.97 23.15 -26.69
C PHE A 36 20.83 23.76 -25.86
N LEU A 37 20.31 24.92 -26.25
CA LEU A 37 19.16 25.55 -25.58
C LEU A 37 17.85 24.81 -25.88
N ILE A 38 17.76 24.17 -27.05
CA ILE A 38 16.58 23.38 -27.48
C ILE A 38 16.47 22.08 -26.65
N LEU A 39 17.58 21.58 -26.11
CA LEU A 39 17.59 20.37 -25.27
C LEU A 39 17.08 20.62 -23.84
N ILE A 40 17.09 21.86 -23.34
CA ILE A 40 16.63 22.21 -22.00
C ILE A 40 15.15 21.85 -21.77
N PRO A 41 14.19 22.24 -22.63
CA PRO A 41 12.77 21.87 -22.43
C PRO A 41 12.54 20.35 -22.52
N LEU A 42 13.33 19.62 -23.32
CA LEU A 42 13.27 18.16 -23.37
C LEU A 42 13.73 17.54 -22.05
N VAL A 43 14.85 18.02 -21.50
CA VAL A 43 15.37 17.60 -20.18
C VAL A 43 14.37 17.91 -19.08
N LEU A 44 13.75 19.09 -19.10
CA LEU A 44 12.71 19.48 -18.13
C LEU A 44 11.47 18.60 -18.25
N LEU A 45 11.04 18.26 -19.47
CA LEU A 45 9.88 17.40 -19.71
C LEU A 45 10.14 15.96 -19.25
N VAL A 46 11.32 15.41 -19.55
CA VAL A 46 11.74 14.09 -19.04
C VAL A 46 11.88 14.12 -17.52
N GLY A 47 12.49 15.17 -16.97
CA GLY A 47 12.59 15.36 -15.52
C GLY A 47 11.22 15.46 -14.83
N TYR A 48 10.27 16.15 -15.44
CA TYR A 48 8.89 16.24 -14.97
C TYR A 48 8.17 14.89 -15.03
N ALA A 49 8.33 14.13 -16.11
CA ALA A 49 7.75 12.79 -16.24
C ALA A 49 8.36 11.79 -15.24
N VAL A 50 9.65 11.95 -14.88
CA VAL A 50 10.31 11.15 -13.85
C VAL A 50 9.90 11.60 -12.44
N ALA A 51 9.74 12.91 -12.20
CA ALA A 51 9.35 13.45 -10.90
C ALA A 51 7.86 13.22 -10.57
N ASN A 52 7.00 13.21 -11.60
CA ASN A 52 5.60 12.84 -11.52
C ASN A 52 5.41 11.51 -12.25
N PRO A 53 5.76 10.36 -11.64
CA PRO A 53 5.36 9.08 -12.20
C PRO A 53 3.83 9.11 -12.33
N THR A 54 3.33 8.96 -13.55
CA THR A 54 1.94 8.63 -13.79
C THR A 54 1.64 7.40 -12.96
N THR A 55 0.76 7.54 -11.96
CA THR A 55 0.36 6.46 -11.07
C THR A 55 -0.35 5.39 -11.90
N LYS A 56 0.40 4.41 -12.38
CA LYS A 56 -0.10 3.09 -12.73
C LYS A 56 -0.46 2.37 -11.43
N GLU A 57 -1.64 2.68 -10.94
CA GLU A 57 -2.45 1.81 -10.11
C GLU A 57 -2.69 0.51 -10.91
N SER A 58 -1.83 -0.53 -10.79
CA SER A 58 -2.11 -1.93 -11.24
C SER A 58 -0.90 -2.89 -11.34
N SER A 59 0.35 -2.44 -11.19
CA SER A 59 1.51 -3.35 -11.31
C SER A 59 2.17 -3.56 -9.95
N GLU A 60 1.83 -4.52 -9.11
CA GLU A 60 0.86 -5.60 -9.16
C GLU A 60 0.67 -5.94 -7.67
N VAL A 61 -0.35 -6.71 -7.35
CA VAL A 61 -0.47 -7.51 -6.12
C VAL A 61 0.83 -8.27 -5.75
N GLU A 62 1.81 -8.31 -6.65
CA GLU A 62 3.22 -8.74 -6.66
C GLU A 62 4.14 -8.14 -5.57
N LEU A 63 3.63 -7.99 -4.35
CA LEU A 63 4.32 -8.36 -3.11
C LEU A 63 3.23 -8.88 -2.13
N VAL A 64 2.51 -9.90 -2.60
CA VAL A 64 1.41 -10.69 -2.00
C VAL A 64 1.63 -10.92 -0.50
N ALA A 65 1.10 -10.05 0.36
CA ALA A 65 1.59 -9.88 1.74
C ALA A 65 3.11 -9.68 1.82
N SER A 66 3.57 -8.72 2.60
CA SER A 66 4.99 -8.49 2.86
C SER A 66 5.63 -9.57 3.76
N GLY A 67 5.35 -10.86 3.54
CA GLY A 67 5.73 -11.98 4.38
C GLY A 67 4.94 -12.08 5.69
N TYR A 68 3.92 -11.23 5.90
CA TYR A 68 3.16 -11.22 7.16
C TYR A 68 2.05 -12.26 7.25
N PHE A 69 1.48 -12.64 6.11
CA PHE A 69 0.38 -13.59 6.01
C PHE A 69 0.68 -14.58 4.88
N SER A 70 0.32 -15.84 5.11
CA SER A 70 0.31 -16.87 4.07
C SER A 70 -1.11 -17.00 3.54
N PHE A 71 -1.29 -16.99 2.23
CA PHE A 71 -2.60 -17.05 1.59
C PHE A 71 -2.78 -18.38 0.85
N GLU A 72 -2.89 -19.47 1.59
CA GLU A 72 -3.32 -20.76 1.03
C GLU A 72 -4.84 -20.78 0.77
N LYS A 73 -5.56 -19.89 1.47
CA LYS A 73 -6.99 -19.64 1.36
C LYS A 73 -7.26 -18.13 1.36
N PRO A 74 -8.42 -17.69 0.84
CA PRO A 74 -8.90 -16.34 1.10
C PRO A 74 -8.88 -16.04 2.60
N THR A 75 -8.55 -14.82 2.97
CA THR A 75 -8.26 -14.48 4.37
C THR A 75 -8.96 -13.19 4.78
N VAL A 76 -9.60 -13.21 5.94
CA VAL A 76 -10.14 -12.03 6.63
C VAL A 76 -9.21 -11.68 7.78
N VAL A 77 -8.53 -10.53 7.69
CA VAL A 77 -7.69 -9.99 8.75
C VAL A 77 -8.45 -8.92 9.52
N GLN A 78 -8.58 -9.10 10.83
CA GLN A 78 -9.19 -8.14 11.75
C GLN A 78 -8.10 -7.49 12.61
N PHE A 79 -7.90 -6.19 12.46
CA PHE A 79 -7.12 -5.38 13.39
C PHE A 79 -8.02 -4.91 14.52
N MET A 80 -7.71 -5.29 15.76
CA MET A 80 -8.59 -5.12 16.92
C MET A 80 -7.82 -4.81 18.21
N SER A 81 -8.56 -4.50 19.27
CA SER A 81 -8.04 -4.47 20.65
C SER A 81 -9.12 -4.98 21.60
N PRO A 82 -8.78 -5.79 22.62
CA PRO A 82 -9.74 -6.29 23.60
C PRO A 82 -10.41 -5.17 24.42
N ALA A 83 -9.78 -3.99 24.53
CA ALA A 83 -10.33 -2.83 25.25
C ALA A 83 -11.31 -2.00 24.41
N CYS A 84 -11.49 -2.31 23.12
CA CYS A 84 -12.37 -1.56 22.23
C CYS A 84 -13.80 -2.13 22.28
N MET A 85 -14.77 -1.32 22.72
CA MET A 85 -16.18 -1.74 22.78
C MET A 85 -16.73 -2.16 21.42
N ALA A 86 -16.35 -1.48 20.33
CA ALA A 86 -16.76 -1.87 18.99
C ALA A 86 -16.19 -3.24 18.56
N CYS A 87 -14.99 -3.60 19.04
CA CYS A 87 -14.42 -4.93 18.84
C CYS A 87 -15.23 -5.99 19.60
N VAL A 88 -15.60 -5.72 20.86
CA VAL A 88 -16.45 -6.60 21.67
C VAL A 88 -17.80 -6.82 20.99
N ALA A 89 -18.44 -5.75 20.52
CA ALA A 89 -19.71 -5.81 19.80
C ALA A 89 -19.61 -6.58 18.47
N SER A 90 -18.43 -6.67 17.87
CA SER A 90 -18.20 -7.41 16.62
C SER A 90 -18.05 -8.93 16.83
N LYS A 91 -17.71 -9.38 18.04
CA LYS A 91 -17.41 -10.80 18.32
C LYS A 91 -18.50 -11.79 17.89
N PRO A 92 -19.81 -11.54 18.15
CA PRO A 92 -20.86 -12.49 17.75
C PRO A 92 -20.92 -12.65 16.22
N THR A 93 -20.86 -11.53 15.48
CA THR A 93 -20.86 -11.55 14.02
C THR A 93 -19.62 -12.28 13.49
N VAL A 94 -18.43 -11.96 13.99
CA VAL A 94 -17.18 -12.61 13.55
C VAL A 94 -17.21 -14.11 13.86
N SER A 95 -17.74 -14.53 15.02
CA SER A 95 -17.86 -15.93 15.37
C SER A 95 -18.81 -16.68 14.44
N ALA A 96 -19.95 -16.07 14.09
CA ALA A 96 -20.87 -16.64 13.10
C ALA A 96 -20.23 -16.75 11.70
N MET A 97 -19.39 -15.78 11.29
CA MET A 97 -18.67 -15.89 10.02
C MET A 97 -17.64 -17.02 10.06
N LYS A 98 -16.91 -17.19 11.17
CA LYS A 98 -15.97 -18.31 11.35
C LYS A 98 -16.69 -19.66 11.31
N GLU A 99 -17.88 -19.77 11.90
CA GLU A 99 -18.69 -20.99 11.86
C GLU A 99 -19.16 -21.36 10.45
N ILE A 100 -19.57 -20.36 9.65
CA ILE A 100 -20.09 -20.59 8.28
C ILE A 100 -18.94 -20.81 7.27
N TYR A 101 -17.83 -20.08 7.42
CA TYR A 101 -16.80 -19.97 6.38
C TYR A 101 -15.43 -20.51 6.78
N GLY A 102 -15.22 -20.93 8.03
CA GLY A 102 -13.89 -21.30 8.56
C GLY A 102 -13.17 -22.43 7.81
N ASP A 103 -13.91 -23.30 7.11
CA ASP A 103 -13.30 -24.33 6.26
C ASP A 103 -12.67 -23.75 4.98
N LYS A 104 -13.22 -22.64 4.48
CA LYS A 104 -12.88 -22.02 3.19
C LYS A 104 -12.05 -20.75 3.32
N VAL A 105 -12.11 -20.08 4.47
CA VAL A 105 -11.53 -18.75 4.68
C VAL A 105 -10.80 -18.72 6.02
N ASP A 106 -9.57 -18.20 5.99
CA ASP A 106 -8.80 -18.00 7.21
C ASP A 106 -9.19 -16.70 7.89
N PHE A 107 -9.28 -16.71 9.21
CA PHE A 107 -9.58 -15.52 10.00
C PHE A 107 -8.41 -15.23 10.94
N ILE A 108 -7.76 -14.08 10.72
CA ILE A 108 -6.60 -13.66 11.48
C ILE A 108 -6.97 -12.43 12.32
N GLU A 109 -6.67 -12.48 13.62
CA GLU A 109 -6.84 -11.33 14.52
C GLU A 109 -5.48 -10.73 14.85
N ILE A 110 -5.35 -9.41 14.67
CA ILE A 110 -4.15 -8.64 14.97
C ILE A 110 -4.47 -7.65 16.09
N ASP A 111 -3.94 -7.91 17.30
CA ASP A 111 -4.05 -6.95 18.40
C ASP A 111 -3.12 -5.76 18.14
N ILE A 112 -3.73 -4.57 18.02
CA ILE A 112 -3.02 -3.31 17.78
C ILE A 112 -2.20 -2.85 18.99
N ARG A 113 -2.42 -3.44 20.17
CA ARG A 113 -1.65 -3.16 21.39
C ARG A 113 -0.33 -3.93 21.43
N ASN A 114 -0.19 -5.01 20.66
CA ASN A 114 1.06 -5.75 20.62
C ASN A 114 2.08 -5.01 19.74
N ALA A 115 3.21 -4.60 20.34
CA ALA A 115 4.27 -3.89 19.64
C ALA A 115 4.85 -4.68 18.44
N GLU A 116 4.84 -6.01 18.48
CA GLU A 116 5.28 -6.87 17.36
C GLU A 116 4.41 -6.73 16.11
N ASN A 117 3.18 -6.20 16.26
CA ASN A 117 2.27 -5.96 15.15
C ASN A 117 2.40 -4.54 14.57
N MET A 118 3.24 -3.67 15.15
CA MET A 118 3.34 -2.27 14.75
C MET A 118 3.66 -2.10 13.26
N GLU A 119 4.56 -2.92 12.73
CA GLU A 119 4.90 -2.88 11.32
C GLU A 119 3.71 -3.22 10.42
N LYS A 120 2.89 -4.22 10.81
CA LYS A 120 1.66 -4.58 10.09
C LYS A 120 0.65 -3.43 10.12
N ILE A 121 0.46 -2.79 11.29
CA ILE A 121 -0.48 -1.67 11.46
C ILE A 121 -0.11 -0.49 10.55
N ILE A 122 1.18 -0.13 10.52
CA ILE A 122 1.71 0.94 9.67
C ILE A 122 1.57 0.56 8.20
N LYS A 123 2.01 -0.64 7.82
CA LYS A 123 1.98 -1.14 6.43
C LYS A 123 0.57 -1.15 5.84
N TYR A 124 -0.40 -1.61 6.61
CA TYR A 124 -1.81 -1.65 6.19
C TYR A 124 -2.57 -0.36 6.50
N ASN A 125 -1.89 0.71 6.94
CA ASN A 125 -2.43 2.03 7.24
C ASN A 125 -3.72 1.95 8.08
N VAL A 126 -3.70 1.16 9.15
CA VAL A 126 -4.84 0.97 10.05
C VAL A 126 -4.92 2.14 11.01
N ARG A 127 -6.05 2.85 11.02
CA ARG A 127 -6.24 4.11 11.78
C ARG A 127 -7.29 4.02 12.87
N SER A 128 -8.08 2.96 12.90
CA SER A 128 -9.14 2.75 13.88
C SER A 128 -9.32 1.27 14.15
N THR A 129 -10.08 0.92 15.19
CA THR A 129 -10.45 -0.46 15.47
C THR A 129 -11.97 -0.59 15.70
N PRO A 130 -12.59 -1.71 15.29
CA PRO A 130 -11.98 -2.75 14.46
C PRO A 130 -11.86 -2.29 12.99
N THR A 131 -10.79 -2.73 12.33
CA THR A 131 -10.63 -2.66 10.86
C THR A 131 -10.54 -4.07 10.31
N PHE A 132 -11.30 -4.35 9.26
CA PHE A 132 -11.30 -5.62 8.55
C PHE A 132 -10.74 -5.41 7.16
N ILE A 133 -9.81 -6.27 6.77
CA ILE A 133 -9.23 -6.32 5.43
C ILE A 133 -9.38 -7.74 4.93
N MET A 134 -9.91 -7.90 3.72
CA MET A 134 -10.18 -9.18 3.10
C MET A 134 -9.27 -9.36 1.90
N PHE A 135 -8.66 -10.53 1.84
CA PHE A 135 -7.75 -10.93 0.78
C PHE A 135 -8.31 -12.16 0.06
N ASP A 136 -8.21 -12.18 -1.26
CA ASP A 136 -8.49 -13.40 -2.03
C ASP A 136 -7.38 -14.46 -1.84
N SER A 137 -7.55 -15.62 -2.48
CA SER A 137 -6.57 -16.72 -2.43
C SER A 137 -5.21 -16.38 -3.03
N LYS A 138 -5.10 -15.29 -3.79
CA LYS A 138 -3.85 -14.77 -4.38
C LYS A 138 -3.24 -13.66 -3.52
N GLY A 139 -3.83 -13.39 -2.35
CA GLY A 139 -3.41 -12.34 -1.43
C GLY A 139 -3.66 -10.92 -1.92
N LYS A 140 -4.56 -10.72 -2.88
CA LYS A 140 -5.01 -9.39 -3.29
C LYS A 140 -6.04 -8.88 -2.30
N GLU A 141 -5.84 -7.66 -1.79
CA GLU A 141 -6.87 -6.94 -1.03
C GLU A 141 -8.06 -6.64 -1.95
N SER A 142 -9.21 -7.24 -1.66
CA SER A 142 -10.45 -7.07 -2.43
C SER A 142 -11.45 -6.15 -1.72
N PHE A 143 -11.44 -6.16 -0.39
CA PHE A 143 -12.38 -5.40 0.42
C PHE A 143 -11.78 -4.96 1.76
N ARG A 144 -12.18 -3.77 2.20
CA ARG A 144 -11.74 -3.17 3.46
C ARG A 144 -12.87 -2.35 4.07
N PHE A 145 -13.04 -2.45 5.39
CA PHE A 145 -13.90 -1.53 6.13
C PHE A 145 -13.46 -1.37 7.59
N SER A 146 -13.92 -0.30 8.23
CA SER A 146 -13.71 -0.06 9.66
C SER A 146 -15.04 0.20 10.37
N GLY A 147 -15.19 -0.32 11.58
CA GLY A 147 -16.43 -0.26 12.35
C GLY A 147 -17.00 -1.64 12.69
N ILE A 148 -18.10 -1.66 13.45
CA ILE A 148 -18.67 -2.90 14.00
C ILE A 148 -19.03 -3.88 12.88
N ALA A 149 -18.60 -5.13 13.01
CA ALA A 149 -18.92 -6.20 12.08
C ALA A 149 -20.43 -6.46 12.04
N LYS A 150 -21.02 -6.37 10.84
CA LYS A 150 -22.42 -6.69 10.57
C LYS A 150 -22.49 -7.73 9.46
N SER A 151 -23.35 -8.75 9.60
CA SER A 151 -23.48 -9.83 8.60
C SER A 151 -23.77 -9.31 7.20
N ARG A 152 -24.60 -8.26 7.07
CA ARG A 152 -24.93 -7.61 5.80
C ARG A 152 -23.69 -7.07 5.04
N ILE A 153 -22.63 -6.73 5.78
CA ILE A 153 -21.36 -6.29 5.18
C ILE A 153 -20.43 -7.50 5.03
N MET A 154 -20.29 -8.31 6.07
CA MET A 154 -19.31 -9.41 6.09
C MET A 154 -19.61 -10.49 5.04
N GLN A 155 -20.84 -11.03 5.01
CA GLN A 155 -21.19 -12.18 4.16
C GLN A 155 -20.93 -11.94 2.66
N PRO A 156 -21.50 -10.90 2.02
CA PRO A 156 -21.32 -10.73 0.58
C PRO A 156 -19.86 -10.50 0.18
N ASN A 157 -19.06 -9.85 1.05
CA ASN A 157 -17.65 -9.63 0.77
C ASN A 157 -16.79 -10.88 1.03
N ILE A 158 -17.19 -11.73 1.97
CA ILE A 158 -16.56 -13.06 2.14
C ILE A 158 -16.89 -13.96 0.94
N ASP A 159 -18.13 -13.93 0.46
CA ASP A 159 -18.53 -14.70 -0.72
C ASP A 159 -17.72 -14.25 -1.96
N ASP A 160 -17.48 -12.94 -2.10
CA ASP A 160 -16.68 -12.37 -3.19
C ASP A 160 -15.22 -12.86 -3.17
N ILE A 161 -14.55 -12.85 -2.00
CA ILE A 161 -13.15 -13.31 -1.91
C ILE A 161 -12.98 -14.82 -2.11
N ILE A 162 -14.04 -15.60 -1.88
CA ILE A 162 -14.04 -17.05 -2.16
C ILE A 162 -14.14 -17.31 -3.67
N SER A 163 -14.76 -16.40 -4.42
CA SER A 163 -15.02 -16.59 -5.86
C SER A 163 -13.86 -16.20 -6.78
N ASN A 164 -12.81 -15.55 -6.25
CA ASN A 164 -11.69 -14.95 -7.01
C ASN A 164 -10.34 -15.65 -6.76
#